data_AF-A0A7X6T1D8-F1
#
_entry.id   AF-A0A7X6T1D8-F1
#
_cell.length_a   1.000
_cell.length_b   1.000
_cell.length_c   1.000
_cell.angle_alpha   90.00
_cell.angle_beta   90.00
_cell.angle_gamma   90.00
#
_symmetry.space_group_name_H-M   'P 1'
#
loop_
_entity.id
_entity.type
_entity.pdbx_description
1 polymer ?
#
loop_
_entity_poly.entity_id
_entity_poly.type
_entity_poly.pdbx_seq_one_letter_code
_entity_poly.pdbx_strand_id
1 'polypeptide(L)'
;MKPTLKIVLIGLFSGLLVALQVALAFLPNIELVTFLMLMYALLLPASMSVFISLVFATLEMLVWGLTGDWVVGYYWIWLVWIGLIYTLKPVLKHNHYSWALVSGLWGFLFGMLFAINHGIFYGLQFSFIYWVRGISFDIIHAISNYIIVLVLFKPSYNILKHLLKKVEVTHENYD
;
A
#
# COMPACT_ATOMS: atom_id res chain seq x y z
N MET A 1 4.76 -14.92 18.32
CA MET A 1 4.12 -13.64 18.74
C MET A 1 2.80 -13.93 19.45
N LYS A 2 2.55 -13.30 20.60
CA LYS A 2 1.27 -13.43 21.32
C LYS A 2 0.10 -12.91 20.46
N PRO A 3 -1.07 -13.59 20.42
CA PRO A 3 -2.21 -13.16 19.61
C PRO A 3 -2.65 -11.72 19.88
N THR A 4 -2.64 -11.30 21.16
CA THR A 4 -3.00 -9.94 21.57
C THR A 4 -2.09 -8.89 20.93
N LEU A 5 -0.78 -9.13 20.93
CA LEU A 5 0.19 -8.21 20.33
C LEU A 5 -0.01 -8.10 18.81
N LYS A 6 -0.30 -9.23 18.14
CA LYS A 6 -0.59 -9.24 16.69
C LYS A 6 -1.75 -8.32 16.35
N ILE A 7 -2.84 -8.40 17.11
CA ILE A 7 -4.05 -7.58 16.90
C ILE A 7 -3.73 -6.10 17.13
N VAL A 8 -3.00 -5.77 18.20
CA VAL A 8 -2.59 -4.39 18.50
C VAL A 8 -1.74 -3.81 17.36
N LEU A 9 -0.78 -4.56 16.84
CA LEU A 9 0.07 -4.11 15.74
C LEU A 9 -0.71 -3.94 14.44
N ILE A 10 -1.64 -4.85 14.13
CA ILE A 10 -2.52 -4.71 12.96
C ILE A 10 -3.33 -3.43 13.08
N GLY A 11 -3.97 -3.18 14.23
CA GLY A 11 -4.73 -1.96 14.48
C GLY A 11 -3.89 -0.69 14.36
N LEU A 12 -2.71 -0.68 14.98
CA LEU A 12 -1.77 0.45 14.93
C LEU A 12 -1.31 0.77 13.51
N PHE A 13 -0.84 -0.24 12.76
CA PHE A 13 -0.35 -0.04 11.39
C PHE A 13 -1.46 0.35 10.42
N SER A 14 -2.68 -0.19 10.59
CA SER A 14 -3.85 0.19 9.79
C SER A 14 -4.28 1.63 10.08
N GLY A 15 -4.32 2.01 11.36
CA GLY A 15 -4.63 3.39 11.77
C GLY A 15 -3.59 4.38 11.26
N LEU A 16 -2.30 4.02 11.26
CA LEU A 16 -1.24 4.86 10.71
C LEU A 16 -1.40 5.10 9.20
N LEU A 17 -1.82 4.08 8.44
CA LEU A 17 -2.09 4.22 7.01
C LEU A 17 -3.22 5.22 6.76
N VAL A 18 -4.36 5.07 7.46
CA VAL A 18 -5.50 6.00 7.35
C VAL A 18 -5.10 7.41 7.77
N ALA A 19 -4.44 7.56 8.91
CA ALA A 19 -4.04 8.87 9.40
C ALA A 19 -3.16 9.62 8.40
N LEU A 20 -2.20 8.93 7.77
CA LEU A 20 -1.33 9.54 6.76
C LEU A 20 -2.04 9.77 5.43
N GLN A 21 -2.93 8.88 5.01
CA GLN A 21 -3.73 9.11 3.80
C GLN A 21 -4.62 10.34 3.97
N VAL A 22 -5.36 10.43 5.07
CA VAL A 22 -6.24 11.57 5.36
C VAL A 22 -5.42 12.86 5.53
N ALA A 23 -4.27 12.80 6.21
CA ALA A 23 -3.39 13.96 6.36
C ALA A 23 -2.83 14.47 5.02
N LEU A 24 -2.64 13.60 4.04
CA LEU A 24 -2.14 13.95 2.70
C LEU A 24 -3.25 14.14 1.66
N ALA A 25 -4.52 13.99 2.03
CA ALA A 25 -5.65 14.05 1.10
C ALA A 25 -5.80 15.41 0.37
N PHE A 26 -5.16 16.47 0.87
CA PHE A 26 -5.10 17.77 0.19
C PHE A 26 -4.13 17.80 -1.01
N LEU A 27 -3.21 16.83 -1.11
CA LEU A 27 -2.31 16.67 -2.25
C LEU A 27 -2.94 15.76 -3.30
N PRO A 28 -2.78 16.06 -4.59
CA PRO A 28 -3.37 15.27 -5.66
C PRO A 28 -2.65 13.91 -5.79
N ASN A 29 -3.29 12.83 -5.33
CA ASN A 29 -2.84 11.44 -5.49
C ASN A 29 -1.41 11.15 -4.97
N ILE A 30 -0.92 11.96 -4.04
CA ILE A 30 0.33 11.72 -3.31
C ILE A 30 -0.04 11.10 -1.97
N GLU A 31 0.42 9.87 -1.73
CA GLU A 31 0.12 9.13 -0.52
C GLU A 31 1.34 8.35 -0.01
N LEU A 32 1.28 7.96 1.26
CA LEU A 32 2.29 7.09 1.89
C LEU A 32 1.79 5.65 2.07
N VAL A 33 0.57 5.32 1.66
CA VAL A 33 -0.05 4.00 1.85
C VAL A 33 0.74 2.94 1.08
N THR A 34 1.00 3.16 -0.22
CA THR A 34 1.83 2.28 -1.06
C THR A 34 3.20 1.99 -0.41
N PHE A 35 3.87 3.05 0.07
CA PHE A 35 5.18 2.96 0.72
C PHE A 35 5.14 2.17 2.04
N LEU A 36 4.16 2.46 2.90
CA LEU A 36 4.04 1.79 4.19
C LEU A 36 3.64 0.32 4.03
N MET A 37 2.73 0.00 3.10
CA MET A 37 2.40 -1.38 2.76
C MET A 37 3.63 -2.16 2.27
N LEU A 38 4.50 -1.52 1.48
CA LEU A 38 5.80 -2.09 1.12
C LEU A 38 6.66 -2.37 2.35
N MET A 39 6.83 -1.40 3.25
CA MET A 39 7.63 -1.59 4.48
C MET A 39 7.07 -2.73 5.35
N TYR A 40 5.76 -2.79 5.51
CA TYR A 40 5.07 -3.83 6.28
C TYR A 40 5.24 -5.20 5.64
N ALA A 41 5.03 -5.33 4.33
CA ALA A 41 5.23 -6.58 3.63
C ALA A 41 6.70 -7.07 3.66
N LEU A 42 7.66 -6.14 3.67
CA LEU A 42 9.07 -6.48 3.80
C LEU A 42 9.47 -6.95 5.21
N LEU A 43 8.76 -6.54 6.27
CA LEU A 43 9.17 -6.79 7.65
C LEU A 43 8.24 -7.70 8.45
N LEU A 44 6.98 -7.85 8.02
CA LEU A 44 5.96 -8.64 8.70
C LEU A 44 5.61 -9.93 7.93
N PRO A 45 5.00 -10.93 8.59
CA PRO A 45 4.42 -12.08 7.91
C PRO A 45 3.27 -11.68 6.98
N ALA A 46 3.10 -12.41 5.86
CA ALA A 46 2.04 -12.14 4.87
C ALA A 46 0.64 -12.03 5.49
N SER A 47 0.32 -12.90 6.46
CA SER A 47 -0.96 -12.83 7.17
C SER A 47 -1.21 -11.47 7.83
N MET A 48 -0.20 -10.85 8.44
CA MET A 48 -0.35 -9.53 9.07
C MET A 48 -0.55 -8.43 8.05
N SER A 49 0.26 -8.42 6.99
CA SER A 49 0.16 -7.42 5.92
C SER A 49 -1.21 -7.45 5.25
N VAL A 50 -1.75 -8.64 4.98
CA VAL A 50 -3.10 -8.83 4.45
C VAL A 50 -4.15 -8.27 5.42
N PHE A 51 -4.09 -8.61 6.71
CA PHE A 51 -5.05 -8.06 7.68
C PHE A 51 -4.93 -6.54 7.83
N ILE A 52 -3.71 -5.98 7.79
CA ILE A 52 -3.49 -4.53 7.81
C ILE A 52 -4.20 -3.87 6.63
N SER A 53 -4.07 -4.44 5.42
CA SER A 53 -4.77 -3.94 4.23
C SER A 53 -6.28 -4.01 4.34
N LEU A 54 -6.84 -5.10 4.87
CA LEU A 54 -8.28 -5.26 5.00
C LEU A 54 -8.87 -4.31 6.06
N VAL A 55 -8.18 -4.15 7.19
CA VAL A 55 -8.58 -3.21 8.23
C VAL A 55 -8.44 -1.78 7.73
N PHE A 56 -7.37 -1.44 7.02
CA PHE A 56 -7.19 -0.15 6.39
C PHE A 56 -8.34 0.20 5.42
N ALA A 57 -8.68 -0.70 4.48
CA ALA A 57 -9.80 -0.49 3.55
C ALA A 57 -11.14 -0.31 4.29
N THR A 58 -11.34 -1.06 5.38
CA THR A 58 -12.54 -0.93 6.22
C THR A 58 -12.58 0.41 6.95
N LEU A 59 -11.45 0.89 7.47
CA LEU A 59 -11.37 2.18 8.15
C LEU A 59 -11.57 3.35 7.17
N GLU A 60 -10.99 3.28 5.97
CA GLU A 60 -11.22 4.26 4.90
C GLU A 60 -12.71 4.36 4.54
N MET A 61 -13.39 3.23 4.40
CA MET A 61 -14.83 3.17 4.20
C MET A 61 -15.61 3.84 5.34
N LEU A 62 -15.17 3.68 6.59
CA LEU A 62 -15.82 4.32 7.74
C LEU A 62 -15.58 5.83 7.79
N VAL A 63 -14.42 6.30 7.33
CA VAL A 63 -14.06 7.74 7.31
C VAL A 63 -14.80 8.48 6.20
N TRP A 64 -14.87 7.90 5.00
CA TRP A 64 -15.39 8.59 3.80
C TRP A 64 -16.78 8.13 3.37
N GLY A 65 -17.30 7.06 3.97
CA GLY A 65 -18.61 6.49 3.68
C GLY A 65 -18.59 5.34 2.67
N LEU A 66 -19.67 4.55 2.69
CA LEU A 66 -19.88 3.34 1.89
C LEU A 66 -20.29 3.60 0.43
N THR A 67 -20.49 4.85 0.04
CA THR A 67 -21.09 5.24 -1.26
C THR A 67 -20.10 5.24 -2.41
N GLY A 68 -18.79 5.12 -2.15
CA GLY A 68 -17.76 5.12 -3.18
C GLY A 68 -17.52 3.75 -3.78
N ASP A 69 -17.53 3.64 -5.10
CA ASP A 69 -17.10 2.45 -5.86
C ASP A 69 -15.62 2.10 -5.58
N TRP A 70 -14.82 3.10 -5.20
CA TRP A 70 -13.42 2.94 -4.82
C TRP A 70 -13.22 2.10 -3.55
N VAL A 71 -14.20 2.04 -2.65
CA VAL A 71 -14.13 1.25 -1.41
C VAL A 71 -13.92 -0.23 -1.74
N VAL A 72 -14.70 -0.75 -2.70
CA VAL A 72 -14.56 -2.13 -3.16
C VAL A 72 -13.20 -2.34 -3.85
N GLY A 73 -12.74 -1.34 -4.60
CA GLY A 73 -11.41 -1.32 -5.22
C GLY A 73 -10.28 -1.56 -4.21
N TYR A 74 -10.29 -0.85 -3.09
CA TYR A 74 -9.23 -0.98 -2.07
C TYR A 74 -9.12 -2.39 -1.49
N TYR A 75 -10.22 -3.13 -1.33
CA TYR A 75 -10.16 -4.48 -0.76
C TYR A 75 -9.34 -5.46 -1.59
N TRP A 76 -9.31 -5.33 -2.92
CA TRP A 76 -8.58 -6.26 -3.77
C TRP A 76 -7.29 -5.66 -4.34
N ILE A 77 -7.27 -4.36 -4.68
CA ILE A 77 -6.09 -3.70 -5.26
C ILE A 77 -4.91 -3.74 -4.29
N TRP A 78 -5.14 -3.48 -3.00
CA TRP A 78 -4.07 -3.55 -2.00
C TRP A 78 -3.59 -4.98 -1.73
N LEU A 79 -4.46 -5.99 -1.89
CA LEU A 79 -4.04 -7.39 -1.82
C LEU A 79 -3.17 -7.78 -3.01
N VAL A 80 -3.46 -7.26 -4.20
CA VAL A 80 -2.59 -7.42 -5.38
C VAL A 80 -1.22 -6.79 -5.13
N TRP A 81 -1.18 -5.59 -4.56
CA TRP A 81 0.09 -4.94 -4.19
C TRP A 81 0.91 -5.78 -3.22
N ILE A 82 0.28 -6.23 -2.13
CA ILE A 82 0.93 -7.07 -1.12
C ILE A 82 1.43 -8.38 -1.75
N GLY A 83 0.59 -9.04 -2.57
CA GLY A 83 0.96 -10.25 -3.29
C GLY A 83 2.20 -10.03 -4.15
N LEU A 84 2.22 -8.96 -4.95
CA LEU A 84 3.34 -8.58 -5.78
C LEU A 84 4.63 -8.39 -4.96
N ILE A 85 4.55 -7.71 -3.81
CA ILE A 85 5.72 -7.51 -2.94
C ILE A 85 6.24 -8.84 -2.42
N TYR A 86 5.39 -9.74 -1.91
CA TYR A 86 5.84 -11.04 -1.40
C TYR A 86 6.43 -11.92 -2.49
N THR A 87 5.93 -11.86 -3.73
CA THR A 87 6.50 -12.57 -4.88
C THR A 87 7.87 -12.01 -5.28
N LEU A 88 8.04 -10.68 -5.27
CA LEU A 88 9.29 -10.03 -5.70
C LEU A 88 10.35 -9.97 -4.60
N LYS A 89 9.96 -10.02 -3.32
CA LYS A 89 10.86 -9.88 -2.17
C LYS A 89 12.06 -10.85 -2.17
N PRO A 90 11.91 -12.16 -2.49
CA PRO A 90 13.05 -13.08 -2.57
C PRO A 90 14.09 -12.68 -3.63
N VAL A 91 13.65 -12.02 -4.71
CA VAL A 91 14.50 -11.61 -5.84
C VAL A 91 15.13 -10.24 -5.59
N LEU A 92 14.33 -9.26 -5.16
CA LEU A 92 14.76 -7.86 -5.02
C LEU A 92 15.46 -7.56 -3.69
N LYS A 93 15.25 -8.40 -2.67
CA LYS A 93 15.87 -8.28 -1.33
C LYS A 93 15.78 -6.85 -0.78
N HIS A 94 16.92 -6.24 -0.41
CA HIS A 94 17.03 -4.90 0.17
C HIS A 94 17.42 -3.82 -0.86
N ASN A 95 17.30 -4.08 -2.16
CA ASN A 95 17.63 -3.09 -3.19
C ASN A 95 16.53 -2.02 -3.31
N HIS A 96 16.69 -0.93 -2.58
CA HIS A 96 15.77 0.22 -2.60
C HIS A 96 15.55 0.83 -3.99
N TYR A 97 16.52 0.77 -4.92
CA TYR A 97 16.32 1.26 -6.29
C TYR A 97 15.32 0.41 -7.06
N SER A 98 15.41 -0.92 -6.92
CA SER A 98 14.44 -1.84 -7.53
C SER A 98 13.06 -1.66 -6.92
N TRP A 99 12.96 -1.50 -5.60
CA TRP A 99 11.68 -1.24 -4.95
C TRP A 99 11.08 0.11 -5.36
N ALA A 100 11.89 1.15 -5.55
CA ALA A 100 11.42 2.43 -6.05
C ALA A 100 10.82 2.29 -7.46
N LEU A 101 11.50 1.57 -8.35
CA LEU A 101 11.00 1.30 -9.70
C LEU A 101 9.67 0.53 -9.65
N VAL A 102 9.58 -0.51 -8.83
CA VAL A 102 8.36 -1.31 -8.67
C VAL A 102 7.21 -0.46 -8.11
N SER A 103 7.45 0.39 -7.12
CA SER A 103 6.43 1.30 -6.59
C SER A 103 6.03 2.41 -7.56
N GLY A 104 6.95 2.88 -8.41
CA GLY A 104 6.61 3.80 -9.50
C GLY A 104 5.72 3.14 -10.56
N LEU A 105 6.07 1.92 -10.98
CA LEU A 105 5.24 1.13 -11.90
C LEU A 105 3.87 0.78 -11.30
N TRP A 106 3.83 0.49 -10.00
CA TRP A 106 2.59 0.31 -9.26
C TRP A 106 1.70 1.55 -9.36
N GLY A 107 2.28 2.75 -9.30
CA GLY A 107 1.50 3.99 -9.39
C GLY A 107 0.74 4.14 -10.71
N PHE A 108 1.34 3.70 -11.83
CA PHE A 108 0.63 3.63 -13.11
C PHE A 108 -0.43 2.52 -13.15
N LEU A 109 -0.10 1.36 -12.59
CA LEU A 109 -1.01 0.22 -12.55
C LEU A 109 -2.22 0.50 -11.65
N PHE A 110 -2.05 1.27 -10.58
CA PHE A 110 -3.09 1.57 -9.60
C PHE A 110 -4.32 2.21 -10.26
N GLY A 111 -4.15 3.27 -11.03
CA GLY A 111 -5.24 3.92 -11.76
C GLY A 111 -5.91 3.01 -12.78
N MET A 112 -5.12 2.16 -13.46
CA MET A 112 -5.64 1.16 -14.39
C MET A 112 -6.51 0.11 -13.67
N LEU A 113 -6.09 -0.37 -12.50
CA LEU A 113 -6.86 -1.31 -11.69
C LEU A 113 -8.16 -0.68 -11.18
N PHE A 114 -8.13 0.59 -10.79
CA PHE A 114 -9.34 1.35 -10.46
C PHE A 114 -10.27 1.54 -11.65
N ALA A 115 -9.73 1.79 -12.83
CA ALA A 115 -10.52 1.85 -14.06
C ALA A 115 -11.22 0.51 -14.34
N ILE A 116 -10.54 -0.62 -14.13
CA ILE A 116 -11.15 -1.95 -14.25
C ILE A 116 -12.27 -2.12 -13.23
N ASN A 117 -12.04 -1.75 -11.97
CA ASN A 117 -13.07 -1.77 -10.92
C ASN A 117 -14.31 -0.96 -11.34
N HIS A 118 -14.11 0.27 -11.81
CA HIS A 118 -15.17 1.13 -12.31
C HIS A 118 -15.91 0.51 -13.52
N GLY A 119 -15.17 -0.16 -14.40
CA GLY A 119 -15.72 -0.89 -15.54
C GLY A 119 -16.62 -2.07 -15.17
N ILE A 120 -16.33 -2.77 -14.08
CA ILE A 120 -17.15 -3.88 -13.58
C ILE A 120 -18.52 -3.36 -13.11
N PHE A 121 -18.57 -2.19 -12.48
CA PHE A 121 -19.82 -1.62 -11.98
C PHE A 121 -20.63 -0.89 -13.05
N TYR A 122 -19.98 -0.15 -13.94
CA TYR A 122 -20.66 0.79 -14.84
C TYR A 122 -20.51 0.45 -16.33
N GLY A 123 -19.63 -0.48 -16.69
CA GLY A 123 -19.39 -0.93 -18.06
C GLY A 123 -18.03 -0.49 -18.65
N LEU A 124 -17.57 -1.21 -19.67
CA LEU A 124 -16.22 -1.03 -20.26
C LEU A 124 -15.98 0.37 -20.84
N GLN A 125 -17.01 1.03 -21.38
CA GLN A 125 -16.87 2.39 -21.89
C GLN A 125 -16.53 3.39 -20.77
N PHE A 126 -17.12 3.22 -19.59
CA PHE A 126 -16.85 4.06 -18.42
C PHE A 126 -15.46 3.80 -17.84
N SER A 127 -14.98 2.55 -17.89
CA SER A 127 -13.60 2.19 -17.54
C SER A 127 -12.58 2.99 -18.35
N PHE A 128 -12.74 3.03 -19.67
CA PHE A 128 -11.83 3.75 -20.55
C PHE A 128 -11.85 5.26 -20.29
N ILE A 129 -13.04 5.84 -20.10
CA ILE A 129 -13.17 7.28 -19.79
C ILE A 129 -12.53 7.61 -18.44
N TYR A 130 -12.75 6.78 -17.42
CA TYR A 130 -12.16 6.94 -16.10
C TYR A 130 -10.63 6.92 -16.19
N TRP A 131 -10.07 5.92 -16.88
CA TRP A 131 -8.63 5.78 -17.05
C TRP A 131 -8.02 6.98 -17.76
N VAL A 132 -8.57 7.41 -18.90
CA VAL A 132 -8.04 8.55 -19.67
C VAL A 132 -8.06 9.85 -18.85
N ARG A 133 -9.10 10.07 -18.04
CA ARG A 133 -9.17 11.21 -17.11
C ARG A 133 -8.18 11.10 -15.95
N GLY A 134 -7.88 9.88 -15.53
CA GLY A 134 -6.99 9.56 -14.41
C GLY A 134 -5.49 9.69 -14.73
N ILE A 135 -5.08 9.69 -16.01
CA ILE A 135 -3.65 9.63 -16.41
C ILE A 135 -2.78 10.68 -15.69
N SER A 136 -3.27 11.91 -15.55
CA SER A 136 -2.52 12.97 -14.86
C SER A 136 -2.25 12.63 -13.40
N PHE A 137 -3.25 12.07 -12.70
CA PHE A 137 -3.13 11.58 -11.33
C PHE A 137 -2.24 10.33 -11.25
N ASP A 138 -2.27 9.45 -12.25
CA ASP A 138 -1.43 8.25 -12.30
C ASP A 138 0.05 8.62 -12.47
N ILE A 139 0.36 9.62 -13.30
CA ILE A 139 1.72 10.14 -13.46
C ILE A 139 2.23 10.74 -12.14
N ILE A 140 1.41 11.57 -11.49
CA ILE A 140 1.78 12.16 -10.20
C ILE A 140 2.04 11.06 -9.18
N HIS A 141 1.14 10.09 -9.07
CA HIS A 141 1.22 8.98 -8.13
C HIS A 141 2.45 8.09 -8.37
N ALA A 142 2.75 7.76 -9.64
CA ALA A 142 3.93 7.01 -10.03
C ALA A 142 5.24 7.72 -9.65
N ILE A 143 5.35 9.01 -10.00
CA ILE A 143 6.55 9.80 -9.70
C ILE A 143 6.70 9.98 -8.19
N SER A 144 5.62 10.30 -7.47
CA SER A 144 5.69 10.47 -6.02
C SER A 144 6.09 9.17 -5.33
N ASN A 145 5.51 8.02 -5.71
CA ASN A 145 5.86 6.73 -5.13
C ASN A 145 7.33 6.37 -5.36
N TYR A 146 7.84 6.62 -6.57
CA TYR A 146 9.25 6.42 -6.89
C TYR A 146 10.16 7.25 -5.98
N ILE A 147 9.90 8.57 -5.88
CA ILE A 147 10.70 9.49 -5.06
C ILE A 147 10.61 9.14 -3.57
N ILE A 148 9.40 8.88 -3.06
CA ILE A 148 9.15 8.53 -1.66
C ILE A 148 9.96 7.30 -1.27
N VAL A 149 9.95 6.25 -2.09
CA VAL A 149 10.73 5.03 -1.80
C VAL A 149 12.22 5.33 -1.85
N LEU A 150 12.72 6.05 -2.86
CA LEU A 150 14.16 6.37 -2.94
C LEU A 150 14.67 7.10 -1.69
N VAL A 151 13.90 8.07 -1.19
CA VAL A 151 14.30 8.92 -0.07
C VAL A 151 14.07 8.21 1.28
N LEU A 152 12.92 7.59 1.47
CA LEU A 152 12.48 7.12 2.79
C LEU A 152 12.74 5.63 3.06
N PHE A 153 13.08 4.82 2.07
CA PHE A 153 13.21 3.36 2.27
C PHE A 153 14.22 3.01 3.36
N LYS A 154 15.47 3.49 3.25
CA LYS A 154 16.54 3.15 4.22
C LYS A 154 16.22 3.60 5.65
N PRO A 155 15.87 4.89 5.91
CA PRO A 155 15.61 5.32 7.28
C PRO A 155 14.40 4.60 7.89
N SER A 156 13.29 4.49 7.14
CA SER A 156 12.07 3.86 7.63
C SER A 156 12.24 2.36 7.85
N TYR A 157 12.92 1.66 6.93
CA TYR A 157 13.19 0.22 7.07
C TYR A 157 14.00 -0.07 8.33
N ASN A 158 15.07 0.71 8.57
CA ASN A 158 15.93 0.50 9.74
C ASN A 158 15.20 0.80 11.06
N ILE A 159 14.46 1.90 11.12
CA ILE A 159 13.67 2.27 12.31
C ILE A 159 12.61 1.19 12.59
N LEU A 160 11.83 0.81 11.56
CA LEU A 160 10.76 -0.15 11.74
C LEU A 160 11.30 -1.54 12.10
N LYS A 161 12.40 -1.99 11.46
CA LYS A 161 13.08 -3.26 11.82
C LYS A 161 13.55 -3.25 13.28
N HIS A 162 14.14 -2.15 13.74
CA HIS A 162 14.58 -2.00 15.12
C HIS A 162 13.42 -2.04 16.12
N LEU A 163 12.34 -1.31 15.84
CA LEU A 163 11.15 -1.31 16.67
C LEU A 163 10.49 -2.69 16.71
N LEU A 164 10.34 -3.36 15.58
CA LEU A 164 9.77 -4.70 15.51
C LEU A 164 10.63 -5.73 16.25
N LYS A 165 11.97 -5.62 16.21
CA LYS A 165 12.87 -6.48 16.98
C LYS A 165 12.67 -6.29 18.49
N LYS A 166 12.51 -5.05 18.96
CA LYS A 166 12.25 -4.75 20.38
C LYS A 166 10.95 -5.37 20.90
N VAL A 167 9.97 -5.55 20.01
CA VAL A 167 8.65 -6.12 20.36
C VAL A 167 8.58 -7.61 19.97
N GLU A 168 9.72 -8.26 19.70
CA GLU A 168 9.86 -9.68 19.33
C GLU A 168 9.05 -10.11 18.08
N VAL A 169 8.94 -9.21 17.08
CA VAL A 169 8.12 -9.44 15.88
C VAL A 169 8.93 -9.98 14.69
N THR A 170 10.26 -9.98 14.72
CA THR A 170 11.05 -10.29 13.52
C THR A 170 11.20 -11.78 13.25
N HIS A 171 10.76 -12.19 12.05
CA HIS A 171 11.29 -13.36 11.35
C HIS A 171 12.80 -13.21 11.18
N GLU A 172 13.53 -14.24 11.59
CA GLU A 172 14.94 -14.44 11.24
C GLU A 172 15.08 -14.71 9.73
N ASN A 173 16.23 -14.28 9.20
CA ASN A 173 16.88 -14.67 7.95
C ASN A 173 16.37 -14.02 6.67
N TYR A 174 17.11 -12.99 6.22
CA TYR A 174 17.79 -12.98 4.92
C TYR A 174 19.00 -12.04 5.05
N ASP A 175 20.14 -12.62 5.40
CA ASP A 175 21.45 -12.12 4.97
C ASP A 175 21.64 -12.38 3.46
#